data_AF-A0A831UZ26-F1
#
_entry.id   AF-A0A831UZ26-F1
#
_cell.length_a   1.000
_cell.length_b   1.000
_cell.length_c   1.000
_cell.angle_alpha   90.00
_cell.angle_beta   90.00
_cell.angle_gamma   90.00
#
_symmetry.space_group_name_H-M   'P 1'
#
loop_
_entity.id
_entity.type
_entity.pdbx_description
1 polymer ?
#
loop_
_entity_poly.entity_id
_entity_poly.type
_entity_poly.pdbx_seq_one_letter_code
_entity_poly.pdbx_strand_id
1 'polypeptide(L)'
;MDHYIRMHAQWLPKREQNRIHLESRLQFEERMLSASNDLKRAFQQLNSSDMVGRLVYRLHEAAIARMRDEIRRLGIERMQYLLRDLQEAKNQFAYLRRFLSPFDNRKRIKGTLDKITSVHDHIGNLQELLQQLTALTEGRAVQKLEEKGVSSHRRLSESEALNKTLKEIRKDLEGLTEEFFKVHELLRPVEFASEIFSKYSAELQKVLDLLNPFWLFRSAWGMPQVIEFVEQKVGKDAPQILKSFHRDDYEIAYGAKPLVCLFLQSLFSTQESLLSGHAVITIDEAQNLPYSVLLFIRRLTGTSSYITVIGDSNQSIATLGSSLHDMERLFNAQAYHLTRVYRSSPHIIRAALGLLDSSSEPDLSLVRSSGEKPYVFRGSIKEVANLARDLHVRNKYNSTAIITKTLDEAIRIGEITKLPVAKEDSPSPTTGIFVIPLNLCSGLEFDAVVVANVSDENYDSNSPEDRRRLYVASTRAMHTLVFHQEPNSTSSLTDSLLSRNLVKMHK
;
A
#
# COMPACT_ATOMS: atom_id res chain seq x y z
N MET A 1 3.71 0.46 0.70
CA MET A 1 3.07 -0.55 -0.20
C MET A 1 3.51 -0.36 -1.63
N ASP A 2 3.34 0.83 -2.22
CA ASP A 2 3.72 1.10 -3.61
C ASP A 2 5.17 0.74 -3.93
N HIS A 3 6.11 1.10 -3.04
CA HIS A 3 7.51 0.70 -3.15
C HIS A 3 7.67 -0.84 -3.19
N TYR A 4 7.02 -1.57 -2.28
CA TYR A 4 7.06 -3.03 -2.21
C TYR A 4 6.51 -3.69 -3.48
N ILE A 5 5.36 -3.20 -3.99
CA ILE A 5 4.78 -3.65 -5.26
C ILE A 5 5.76 -3.38 -6.41
N ARG A 6 6.38 -2.20 -6.45
CA ARG A 6 7.35 -1.84 -7.49
C ARG A 6 8.63 -2.66 -7.40
N MET A 7 9.10 -3.06 -6.22
CA MET A 7 10.24 -3.98 -6.08
C MET A 7 9.96 -5.30 -6.78
N HIS A 8 8.80 -5.92 -6.53
CA HIS A 8 8.40 -7.15 -7.21
C HIS A 8 8.13 -6.94 -8.72
N ALA A 9 7.65 -5.75 -9.12
CA ALA A 9 7.50 -5.40 -10.52
C ALA A 9 8.84 -5.34 -11.29
N GLN A 10 9.97 -5.10 -10.61
CA GLN A 10 11.31 -5.17 -11.20
C GLN A 10 11.68 -6.59 -11.65
N TRP A 11 10.78 -7.56 -11.61
CA TRP A 11 10.96 -8.88 -12.25
C TRP A 11 10.35 -8.95 -13.65
N LEU A 12 9.48 -8.00 -14.03
CA LEU A 12 8.81 -7.94 -15.33
C LEU A 12 9.62 -7.18 -16.39
N PRO A 13 9.55 -7.53 -17.69
CA PRO A 13 10.22 -6.78 -18.74
C PRO A 13 10.01 -5.27 -18.62
N LYS A 14 11.02 -4.44 -18.94
CA LYS A 14 10.94 -2.96 -18.76
C LYS A 14 9.69 -2.34 -19.36
N ARG A 15 9.22 -2.86 -20.50
CA ARG A 15 7.98 -2.41 -21.15
C ARG A 15 6.74 -2.60 -20.28
N GLU A 16 6.67 -3.68 -19.51
CA GLU A 16 5.56 -3.98 -18.60
C GLU A 16 5.64 -3.19 -17.30
N GLN A 17 6.86 -2.95 -16.78
CA GLN A 17 7.05 -2.11 -15.59
C GLN A 17 6.41 -0.73 -15.74
N ASN A 18 6.57 -0.12 -16.91
CA ASN A 18 6.03 1.20 -17.21
C ASN A 18 4.50 1.23 -17.34
N ARG A 19 3.85 0.07 -17.49
CA ARG A 19 2.40 -0.03 -17.57
C ARG A 19 1.72 -0.07 -16.20
N ILE A 20 2.48 -0.32 -15.12
CA ILE A 20 1.93 -0.49 -13.78
C ILE A 20 1.41 0.83 -13.24
N HIS A 21 0.10 0.91 -13.09
CA HIS A 21 -0.61 2.03 -12.50
C HIS A 21 -1.13 1.65 -11.11
N LEU A 22 -0.80 2.48 -10.12
CA LEU A 22 -1.18 2.27 -8.72
C LEU A 22 -2.12 3.41 -8.32
N GLU A 23 -3.40 3.12 -8.09
CA GLU A 23 -4.42 4.12 -7.71
C GLU A 23 -4.02 4.81 -6.39
N SER A 24 -4.16 6.14 -6.32
CA SER A 24 -3.87 6.89 -5.09
C SER A 24 -4.92 6.63 -4.02
N ARG A 25 -4.61 6.97 -2.77
CA ARG A 25 -5.57 6.83 -1.67
C ARG A 25 -6.76 7.76 -1.88
N LEU A 26 -6.49 9.01 -2.25
CA LEU A 26 -7.53 10.03 -2.43
C LEU A 26 -8.53 9.65 -3.52
N GLN A 27 -8.02 9.24 -4.68
CA GLN A 27 -8.85 8.78 -5.81
C GLN A 27 -9.73 7.60 -5.41
N PHE A 28 -9.19 6.66 -4.64
CA PHE A 28 -9.96 5.54 -4.13
C PHE A 28 -11.05 5.98 -3.16
N GLU A 29 -10.71 6.81 -2.16
CA GLU A 29 -11.68 7.27 -1.17
C GLU A 29 -12.83 8.06 -1.82
N GLU A 30 -12.55 8.94 -2.79
CA GLU A 30 -13.58 9.69 -3.53
C GLU A 30 -14.52 8.80 -4.31
N ARG A 31 -13.96 7.82 -5.04
CA ARG A 31 -14.79 6.82 -5.71
C ARG A 31 -15.63 6.02 -4.73
N MET A 32 -15.10 5.72 -3.55
CA MET A 32 -15.85 5.02 -2.51
C MET A 32 -16.92 5.89 -1.85
N LEU A 33 -16.91 7.22 -2.00
CA LEU A 33 -18.03 8.06 -1.58
C LEU A 33 -19.28 7.81 -2.42
N SER A 34 -19.11 7.71 -3.75
CA SER A 34 -20.20 7.48 -4.72
C SER A 34 -20.51 6.01 -4.99
N ALA A 35 -19.69 5.07 -4.48
CA ALA A 35 -19.92 3.64 -4.60
C ALA A 35 -21.19 3.16 -3.89
N SER A 36 -21.78 2.05 -4.37
CA SER A 36 -22.88 1.37 -3.69
C SER A 36 -22.46 0.84 -2.32
N ASN A 37 -23.41 0.79 -1.37
CA ASN A 37 -23.15 0.28 -0.02
C ASN A 37 -22.64 -1.17 -0.04
N ASP A 38 -23.12 -2.00 -0.96
CA ASP A 38 -22.66 -3.38 -1.11
C ASP A 38 -21.18 -3.45 -1.50
N LEU A 39 -20.73 -2.58 -2.43
CA LEU A 39 -19.33 -2.51 -2.81
C LEU A 39 -18.45 -2.00 -1.66
N LYS A 40 -18.91 -0.99 -0.90
CA LYS A 40 -18.20 -0.50 0.29
C LYS A 40 -18.03 -1.60 1.34
N ARG A 41 -19.13 -2.31 1.66
CA ARG A 41 -19.15 -3.41 2.63
C ARG A 41 -18.25 -4.57 2.20
N ALA A 42 -18.24 -4.88 0.92
CA ALA A 42 -17.37 -5.89 0.36
C ALA A 42 -15.88 -5.58 0.55
N PHE A 43 -15.46 -4.37 0.18
CA PHE A 43 -14.09 -3.91 0.37
C PHE A 43 -13.68 -3.95 1.86
N GLN A 44 -14.58 -3.53 2.76
CA GLN A 44 -14.38 -3.62 4.21
C GLN A 44 -14.18 -5.07 4.67
N GLN A 45 -15.05 -5.99 4.26
CA GLN A 45 -14.98 -7.39 4.66
C GLN A 45 -13.68 -8.05 4.19
N LEU A 46 -13.24 -7.80 2.96
CA LEU A 46 -12.02 -8.40 2.41
C LEU A 46 -10.76 -7.93 3.12
N ASN A 47 -10.81 -6.72 3.67
CA ASN A 47 -9.70 -6.13 4.42
C ASN A 47 -9.85 -6.29 5.94
N SER A 48 -10.86 -7.03 6.42
CA SER A 48 -11.13 -7.26 7.84
C SER A 48 -10.29 -8.39 8.45
N SER A 49 -10.20 -8.40 9.79
CA SER A 49 -9.44 -9.38 10.57
C SER A 49 -9.85 -10.84 10.36
N ASP A 50 -11.16 -11.10 10.27
CA ASP A 50 -11.70 -12.46 10.12
C ASP A 50 -11.39 -13.10 8.77
N MET A 51 -11.23 -12.29 7.72
CA MET A 51 -11.15 -12.76 6.33
C MET A 51 -9.74 -12.71 5.77
N VAL A 52 -8.99 -11.64 6.03
CA VAL A 52 -7.76 -11.34 5.27
C VAL A 52 -6.75 -12.49 5.30
N GLY A 53 -6.52 -13.10 6.46
CA GLY A 53 -5.54 -14.18 6.60
C GLY A 53 -5.93 -15.43 5.84
N ARG A 54 -7.21 -15.81 5.91
CA ARG A 54 -7.78 -16.97 5.20
C ARG A 54 -7.79 -16.74 3.69
N LEU A 55 -8.16 -15.54 3.25
CA LEU A 55 -8.14 -15.16 1.84
C LEU A 55 -6.72 -15.21 1.27
N VAL A 56 -5.74 -14.61 1.95
CA VAL A 56 -4.33 -14.65 1.53
C VAL A 56 -3.82 -16.09 1.43
N TYR A 57 -4.19 -16.96 2.38
CA TYR A 57 -3.85 -18.38 2.29
C TYR A 57 -4.50 -19.07 1.07
N ARG A 58 -5.77 -18.80 0.78
CA ARG A 58 -6.44 -19.36 -0.41
C ARG A 58 -5.83 -18.86 -1.71
N LEU A 59 -5.48 -17.57 -1.78
CA LEU A 59 -4.78 -16.99 -2.92
C LEU A 59 -3.41 -17.64 -3.11
N HIS A 60 -2.67 -17.86 -2.01
CA HIS A 60 -1.38 -18.56 -2.04
C HIS A 60 -1.54 -19.97 -2.63
N GLU A 61 -2.43 -20.80 -2.07
CA GLU A 61 -2.67 -22.17 -2.56
C GLU A 61 -3.09 -22.19 -4.04
N ALA A 62 -3.94 -21.24 -4.45
CA ALA A 62 -4.38 -21.07 -5.83
C ALA A 62 -3.21 -20.73 -6.77
N ALA A 63 -2.31 -19.83 -6.36
CA ALA A 63 -1.11 -19.49 -7.12
C ALA A 63 -0.14 -20.67 -7.21
N ILE A 64 0.08 -21.42 -6.12
CA ILE A 64 0.88 -22.65 -6.14
C ILE A 64 0.32 -23.67 -7.12
N ALA A 65 -1.00 -23.88 -7.12
CA ALA A 65 -1.67 -24.79 -8.06
C ALA A 65 -1.48 -24.34 -9.52
N ARG A 66 -1.64 -23.05 -9.81
CA ARG A 66 -1.39 -22.48 -11.14
C ARG A 66 0.06 -22.67 -11.59
N MET A 67 1.03 -22.41 -10.71
CA MET A 67 2.44 -22.64 -11.01
C MET A 67 2.73 -24.10 -11.31
N ARG A 68 2.18 -25.02 -10.51
CA ARG A 68 2.30 -26.46 -10.73
C ARG A 68 1.81 -26.87 -12.12
N ASP A 69 0.63 -26.41 -12.52
CA ASP A 69 0.05 -26.77 -13.81
C ASP A 69 0.86 -26.22 -14.99
N GLU A 70 1.36 -24.99 -14.88
CA GLU A 70 2.15 -24.38 -15.95
C GLU A 70 3.54 -25.02 -16.07
N ILE A 71 4.20 -25.36 -14.96
CA ILE A 71 5.47 -26.09 -14.99
C ILE A 71 5.29 -27.49 -15.60
N ARG A 72 4.18 -28.17 -15.30
CA ARG A 72 3.85 -29.46 -15.95
C ARG A 72 3.72 -29.31 -17.47
N ARG A 73 3.14 -28.21 -17.96
CA ARG A 73 3.06 -27.89 -19.40
C ARG A 73 4.41 -27.56 -20.03
N LEU A 74 5.33 -26.94 -19.29
CA LEU A 74 6.69 -26.68 -19.75
C LEU A 74 7.51 -27.96 -19.95
N GLY A 75 7.13 -29.05 -19.29
CA GLY A 75 7.78 -30.35 -19.35
C GLY A 75 8.84 -30.51 -18.26
N ILE A 76 8.52 -31.33 -17.26
CA ILE A 76 9.37 -31.58 -16.09
C ILE A 76 10.75 -32.11 -16.50
N GLU A 77 10.81 -33.01 -17.48
CA GLU A 77 12.08 -33.55 -18.00
C GLU A 77 12.99 -32.44 -18.56
N ARG A 78 12.41 -31.46 -19.25
CA ARG A 78 13.16 -30.35 -19.84
C ARG A 78 13.74 -29.43 -18.76
N MET A 79 12.99 -29.21 -17.68
CA MET A 79 13.45 -28.49 -16.50
C MET A 79 14.57 -29.25 -15.77
N GLN A 80 14.49 -30.58 -15.70
CA GLN A 80 15.57 -31.41 -15.14
C GLN A 80 16.85 -31.34 -15.98
N TYR A 81 16.74 -31.34 -17.31
CA TYR A 81 17.91 -31.13 -18.18
C TYR A 81 18.54 -29.75 -17.98
N LEU A 82 17.72 -28.69 -17.91
CA LEU A 82 18.19 -27.34 -17.61
C LEU A 82 18.91 -27.28 -16.24
N LEU A 83 18.33 -27.87 -15.20
CA LEU A 83 18.94 -27.94 -13.87
C LEU A 83 20.29 -28.64 -13.87
N ARG A 84 20.43 -29.74 -14.62
CA ARG A 84 21.70 -30.46 -14.79
C ARG A 84 22.73 -29.61 -15.52
N ASP A 85 22.34 -29.00 -16.63
CA ASP A 85 23.23 -28.17 -17.44
C ASP A 85 23.68 -26.92 -16.64
N LEU A 86 22.80 -26.30 -15.85
CA LEU A 86 23.14 -25.19 -14.93
C LEU A 86 24.08 -25.63 -13.80
N GLN A 87 23.89 -26.83 -13.23
CA GLN A 87 24.79 -27.38 -12.20
C GLN A 87 26.21 -27.56 -12.77
N GLU A 88 26.32 -28.05 -14.00
CA GLU A 88 27.61 -28.19 -14.67
C GLU A 88 28.25 -26.82 -14.94
N ALA A 89 27.49 -25.84 -15.42
CA ALA A 89 27.98 -24.48 -15.61
C ALA A 89 28.48 -23.87 -14.29
N LYS A 90 27.73 -24.04 -13.19
CA LYS A 90 28.13 -23.61 -11.85
C LYS A 90 29.46 -24.24 -11.43
N ASN A 91 29.63 -25.55 -11.64
CA ASN A 91 30.88 -26.25 -11.32
C ASN A 91 32.06 -25.70 -12.12
N GLN A 92 31.85 -25.40 -13.41
CA GLN A 92 32.89 -24.84 -14.27
C GLN A 92 33.30 -23.42 -13.86
N PHE A 93 32.35 -22.57 -13.45
CA PHE A 93 32.67 -21.25 -12.88
C PHE A 93 33.36 -21.36 -11.52
N ALA A 94 33.00 -22.33 -10.68
CA ALA A 94 33.68 -22.60 -9.42
C ALA A 94 35.14 -23.06 -9.65
N TYR A 95 35.38 -23.91 -10.65
CA TYR A 95 36.72 -24.28 -11.09
C TYR A 95 37.51 -23.06 -11.57
N LEU A 96 36.93 -22.24 -12.45
CA LEU A 96 37.57 -21.03 -12.97
C LEU A 96 37.95 -20.06 -11.84
N ARG A 97 37.06 -19.87 -10.87
CA ARG A 97 37.32 -19.06 -9.66
C ARG A 97 38.51 -19.63 -8.88
N ARG A 98 38.51 -20.93 -8.60
CA ARG A 98 39.60 -21.60 -7.87
C ARG A 98 40.94 -21.52 -8.60
N PHE A 99 40.92 -21.64 -9.93
CA PHE A 99 42.12 -21.55 -10.76
C PHE A 99 42.75 -20.15 -10.74
N LEU A 100 41.92 -19.10 -10.81
CA LEU A 100 42.38 -17.71 -10.86
C LEU A 100 42.65 -17.09 -9.48
N SER A 101 42.08 -17.65 -8.40
CA SER A 101 42.24 -17.13 -7.03
C SER A 101 43.69 -16.91 -6.57
N PRO A 102 44.68 -17.78 -6.90
CA PRO A 102 46.08 -17.55 -6.54
C PRO A 102 46.70 -16.28 -7.15
N PHE A 103 46.05 -15.65 -8.12
CA PHE A 103 46.53 -14.48 -8.85
C PHE A 103 45.68 -13.22 -8.60
N ASP A 104 44.88 -13.21 -7.52
CA ASP A 104 43.97 -12.08 -7.19
C ASP A 104 44.69 -10.76 -6.89
N ASN A 105 45.99 -10.82 -6.59
CA ASN A 105 46.85 -9.68 -6.37
C ASN A 105 47.01 -8.82 -7.64
N ARG A 106 46.71 -9.37 -8.83
CA ARG A 106 46.70 -8.62 -10.09
C ARG A 106 45.35 -7.95 -10.28
N LYS A 107 45.35 -6.62 -10.39
CA LYS A 107 44.13 -5.80 -10.54
C LYS A 107 43.18 -6.30 -11.66
N ARG A 108 43.73 -6.74 -12.79
CA ARG A 108 42.97 -7.31 -13.91
C ARG A 108 42.24 -8.60 -13.51
N ILE A 109 42.95 -9.53 -12.87
CA ILE A 109 42.41 -10.82 -12.44
C ILE A 109 41.39 -10.64 -11.33
N LYS A 110 41.61 -9.71 -10.39
CA LYS A 110 40.64 -9.37 -9.36
C LYS A 110 39.29 -8.96 -9.95
N GLY A 111 39.28 -8.03 -10.91
CA GLY A 111 38.05 -7.60 -11.57
C GLY A 111 37.35 -8.74 -12.33
N THR A 112 38.11 -9.64 -12.94
CA THR A 112 37.54 -10.83 -13.60
C THR A 112 36.99 -11.84 -12.59
N LEU A 113 37.65 -12.06 -11.45
CA LEU A 113 37.18 -12.90 -10.35
C LEU A 113 35.86 -12.41 -9.76
N ASP A 114 35.69 -11.10 -9.60
CA ASP A 114 34.44 -10.50 -9.13
C ASP A 114 33.28 -10.80 -10.12
N LYS A 115 33.53 -10.65 -11.43
CA LYS A 115 32.54 -10.99 -12.48
C LYS A 115 32.22 -12.49 -12.50
N ILE A 116 33.23 -13.35 -12.41
CA ILE A 116 33.07 -14.82 -12.35
C ILE A 116 32.23 -15.20 -11.14
N THR A 117 32.51 -14.61 -9.98
CA THR A 117 31.76 -14.85 -8.74
C THR A 117 30.31 -14.41 -8.90
N SER A 118 30.08 -13.22 -9.48
CA SER A 118 28.73 -12.75 -9.76
C SER A 118 27.95 -13.70 -10.69
N VAL A 119 28.56 -14.21 -11.77
CA VAL A 119 27.91 -15.16 -12.67
C VAL A 119 27.64 -16.49 -11.98
N HIS A 120 28.62 -17.02 -11.23
CA HIS A 120 28.46 -18.23 -10.43
C HIS A 120 27.26 -18.13 -9.47
N ASP A 121 27.15 -17.02 -8.76
CA ASP A 121 26.10 -16.79 -7.77
C ASP A 121 24.73 -16.64 -8.45
N HIS A 122 24.67 -15.96 -9.60
CA HIS A 122 23.44 -15.87 -10.39
C HIS A 122 22.96 -17.24 -10.90
N ILE A 123 23.87 -18.09 -11.38
CA ILE A 123 23.55 -19.47 -11.78
C ILE A 123 23.04 -20.26 -10.56
N GLY A 124 23.72 -20.14 -9.42
CA GLY A 124 23.32 -20.81 -8.18
C GLY A 124 21.92 -20.43 -7.72
N ASN A 125 21.60 -19.13 -7.70
CA ASN A 125 20.29 -18.64 -7.31
C ASN A 125 19.19 -19.09 -8.29
N LEU A 126 19.46 -19.05 -9.60
CA LEU A 126 18.52 -19.56 -10.61
C LEU A 126 18.27 -21.05 -10.42
N GLN A 127 19.33 -21.83 -10.19
CA GLN A 127 19.23 -23.26 -9.95
C GLN A 127 18.35 -23.57 -8.74
N GLU A 128 18.54 -22.86 -7.62
CA GLU A 128 17.73 -23.01 -6.41
C GLU A 128 16.25 -22.71 -6.67
N LEU A 129 15.94 -21.62 -7.38
CA LEU A 129 14.56 -21.30 -7.77
C LEU A 129 13.94 -22.41 -8.63
N LEU A 130 14.65 -22.88 -9.66
CA LEU A 130 14.13 -23.93 -10.55
C LEU A 130 13.93 -25.26 -9.81
N GLN A 131 14.76 -25.56 -8.80
CA GLN A 131 14.58 -26.70 -7.91
C GLN A 131 13.32 -26.54 -7.04
N GLN A 132 13.08 -25.35 -6.48
CA GLN A 132 11.86 -25.06 -5.74
C GLN A 132 10.62 -25.23 -6.62
N LEU A 133 10.65 -24.69 -7.84
CA LEU A 133 9.56 -24.82 -8.81
C LEU A 133 9.31 -26.29 -9.20
N THR A 134 10.36 -27.07 -9.40
CA THR A 134 10.21 -28.51 -9.71
C THR A 134 9.65 -29.28 -8.50
N ALA A 135 10.11 -28.97 -7.28
CA ALA A 135 9.59 -29.58 -6.05
C ALA A 135 8.07 -29.33 -5.85
N LEU A 136 7.56 -28.16 -6.25
CA LEU A 136 6.11 -27.88 -6.25
C LEU A 136 5.30 -28.86 -7.11
N THR A 137 5.89 -29.36 -8.21
CA THR A 137 5.22 -30.32 -9.10
C THR A 137 5.13 -31.74 -8.54
N GLU A 138 6.04 -32.06 -7.63
CA GLU A 138 6.14 -33.35 -6.93
C GLU A 138 5.30 -33.37 -5.64
N GLY A 139 4.56 -32.30 -5.34
CA GLY A 139 3.74 -32.20 -4.13
C GLY A 139 4.56 -31.95 -2.86
N ARG A 140 5.85 -31.63 -2.99
CA ARG A 140 6.68 -31.25 -1.84
C ARG A 140 6.32 -29.84 -1.37
N ALA A 141 6.27 -29.65 -0.05
CA ALA A 141 6.00 -28.35 0.54
C ALA A 141 7.18 -27.40 0.27
N VAL A 142 6.91 -26.27 -0.38
CA VAL A 142 7.85 -25.17 -0.53
C VAL A 142 7.27 -24.01 0.27
N GLN A 143 7.99 -23.51 1.28
CA GLN A 143 7.48 -22.45 2.14
C GLN A 143 7.35 -21.12 1.39
N LYS A 144 8.41 -20.69 0.70
CA LYS A 144 8.44 -19.48 -0.16
C LYS A 144 9.49 -19.64 -1.26
N LEU A 145 9.29 -18.96 -2.37
CA LEU A 145 10.21 -18.86 -3.50
C LEU A 145 11.28 -17.81 -3.21
N GLU A 146 12.54 -18.13 -3.52
CA GLU A 146 13.68 -17.23 -3.31
C GLU A 146 13.69 -16.06 -4.30
N GLU A 147 13.58 -14.83 -3.78
CA GLU A 147 13.66 -13.58 -4.56
C GLU A 147 15.00 -13.45 -5.30
N LYS A 148 16.11 -13.89 -4.70
CA LYS A 148 17.42 -13.94 -5.35
C LYS A 148 17.41 -14.76 -6.63
N GLY A 149 16.63 -15.85 -6.62
CA GLY A 149 16.44 -16.68 -7.78
C GLY A 149 15.70 -15.94 -8.90
N VAL A 150 14.62 -15.23 -8.58
CA VAL A 150 13.82 -14.49 -9.57
C VAL A 150 14.62 -13.34 -10.19
N SER A 151 15.32 -12.58 -9.35
CA SER A 151 16.18 -11.47 -9.80
C SER A 151 17.38 -11.96 -10.63
N SER A 152 18.00 -13.07 -10.25
CA SER A 152 19.08 -13.70 -11.03
C SER A 152 18.55 -14.20 -12.36
N HIS A 153 17.42 -14.90 -12.35
CA HIS A 153 16.73 -15.35 -13.55
C HIS A 153 16.48 -14.22 -14.55
N ARG A 154 15.92 -13.10 -14.09
CA ARG A 154 15.70 -11.93 -14.94
C ARG A 154 16.99 -11.41 -15.58
N ARG A 155 18.08 -11.28 -14.79
CA ARG A 155 19.39 -10.86 -15.31
C ARG A 155 19.96 -11.83 -16.34
N LEU A 156 19.67 -13.12 -16.20
CA LEU A 156 20.14 -14.17 -17.09
C LEU A 156 19.29 -14.28 -18.38
N SER A 157 17.97 -14.04 -18.28
CA SER A 157 17.01 -14.08 -19.40
C SER A 157 17.01 -12.80 -20.25
N GLU A 158 17.14 -11.62 -19.62
CA GLU A 158 17.33 -10.36 -20.35
C GLU A 158 18.78 -10.29 -20.87
N SER A 159 18.95 -10.84 -22.07
CA SER A 159 20.22 -11.21 -22.72
C SER A 159 21.32 -10.15 -22.77
N GLU A 160 21.06 -8.86 -22.54
CA GLU A 160 22.10 -7.82 -22.66
C GLU A 160 23.10 -7.82 -21.50
N ALA A 161 22.64 -7.99 -20.25
CA ALA A 161 23.50 -7.80 -19.08
C ALA A 161 24.45 -8.99 -18.86
N LEU A 162 23.92 -10.22 -18.89
CA LEU A 162 24.73 -11.42 -18.77
C LEU A 162 25.64 -11.59 -19.98
N ASN A 163 25.14 -11.46 -21.21
CA ASN A 163 26.00 -11.64 -22.38
C ASN A 163 27.12 -10.60 -22.42
N LYS A 164 26.86 -9.37 -21.96
CA LYS A 164 27.91 -8.37 -21.78
C LYS A 164 28.94 -8.83 -20.74
N THR A 165 28.48 -9.31 -19.59
CA THR A 165 29.36 -9.83 -18.52
C THR A 165 30.20 -11.02 -18.99
N LEU A 166 29.60 -12.00 -19.67
CA LEU A 166 30.29 -13.14 -20.27
C LEU A 166 31.28 -12.71 -21.35
N LYS A 167 30.93 -11.76 -22.22
CA LYS A 167 31.84 -11.17 -23.23
C LYS A 167 33.02 -10.45 -22.57
N GLU A 168 32.78 -9.72 -21.49
CA GLU A 168 33.85 -9.08 -20.73
C GLU A 168 34.79 -10.10 -20.07
N ILE A 169 34.24 -11.14 -19.43
CA ILE A 169 35.05 -12.24 -18.86
C ILE A 169 35.87 -12.90 -19.96
N ARG A 170 35.25 -13.21 -21.12
CA ARG A 170 35.94 -13.77 -22.28
C ARG A 170 37.11 -12.90 -22.72
N LYS A 171 36.90 -11.59 -22.92
CA LYS A 171 37.94 -10.64 -23.31
C LYS A 171 39.06 -10.55 -22.27
N ASP A 172 38.68 -10.56 -20.99
CA ASP A 172 39.63 -10.51 -19.89
C ASP A 172 40.55 -11.75 -19.92
N LEU A 173 39.97 -12.94 -20.11
CA LEU A 173 40.67 -14.23 -20.22
C LEU A 173 41.52 -14.35 -21.49
N GLU A 174 41.01 -13.90 -22.65
CA GLU A 174 41.74 -13.92 -23.92
C GLU A 174 43.04 -13.09 -23.84
N GLY A 175 43.04 -11.97 -23.11
CA GLY A 175 44.28 -11.21 -22.92
C GLY A 175 45.17 -11.72 -21.78
N LEU A 176 44.92 -12.92 -21.24
CA LEU A 176 45.84 -13.69 -20.40
C LEU A 176 46.62 -14.75 -21.22
N THR A 177 46.45 -14.77 -22.55
CA THR A 177 47.08 -15.73 -23.48
C THR A 177 48.60 -15.79 -23.40
N GLU A 178 49.26 -14.69 -23.03
CA GLU A 178 50.71 -14.67 -22.81
C GLU A 178 51.14 -15.27 -21.46
N GLU A 179 50.23 -15.36 -20.49
CA GLU A 179 50.54 -15.77 -19.11
C GLU A 179 50.20 -17.25 -18.82
N PHE A 180 49.28 -17.84 -19.58
CA PHE A 180 48.80 -19.21 -19.35
C PHE A 180 48.82 -20.03 -20.64
N PHE A 181 49.49 -21.18 -20.62
CA PHE A 181 49.60 -22.08 -21.79
C PHE A 181 48.26 -22.69 -22.24
N LYS A 182 47.22 -22.63 -21.41
CA LYS A 182 45.92 -23.30 -21.61
C LYS A 182 44.71 -22.36 -21.52
N VAL A 183 44.81 -21.14 -22.06
CA VAL A 183 43.69 -20.18 -22.04
C VAL A 183 42.40 -20.73 -22.65
N HIS A 184 42.48 -21.62 -23.65
CA HIS A 184 41.28 -22.24 -24.22
C HIS A 184 40.48 -23.06 -23.18
N GLU A 185 41.14 -23.71 -22.21
CA GLU A 185 40.46 -24.39 -21.10
C GLU A 185 39.73 -23.40 -20.17
N LEU A 186 40.21 -22.15 -20.08
CA LEU A 186 39.60 -21.08 -19.28
C LEU A 186 38.38 -20.45 -19.98
N LEU A 187 38.30 -20.53 -21.30
CA LEU A 187 37.18 -19.99 -22.09
C LEU A 187 35.96 -20.93 -22.08
N ARG A 188 36.19 -22.24 -21.98
CA ARG A 188 35.14 -23.27 -22.00
C ARG A 188 33.97 -23.00 -21.03
N PRO A 189 34.19 -22.61 -19.75
CA PRO A 189 33.09 -22.25 -18.84
C PRO A 189 32.18 -21.13 -19.38
N VAL A 190 32.78 -20.12 -20.00
CA VAL A 190 32.06 -18.94 -20.52
C VAL A 190 31.25 -19.32 -21.75
N GLU A 191 31.83 -20.11 -22.66
CA GLU A 191 31.16 -20.61 -23.87
C GLU A 191 29.99 -21.54 -23.50
N PHE A 192 30.23 -22.49 -22.59
CA PHE A 192 29.22 -23.44 -22.13
C PHE A 192 28.03 -22.74 -21.47
N ALA A 193 28.26 -21.74 -20.60
CA ALA A 193 27.17 -20.95 -20.04
C ALA A 193 26.40 -20.19 -21.12
N SER A 194 27.09 -19.58 -22.10
CA SER A 194 26.43 -18.87 -23.21
C SER A 194 25.53 -19.80 -24.03
N GLU A 195 25.97 -21.04 -24.27
CA GLU A 195 25.17 -22.05 -24.98
C GLU A 195 23.92 -22.45 -24.19
N ILE A 196 24.03 -22.66 -22.88
CA ILE A 196 22.90 -23.00 -22.01
C ILE A 196 21.84 -21.90 -22.05
N PHE A 197 22.23 -20.65 -21.81
CA PHE A 197 21.27 -19.54 -21.78
C PHE A 197 20.64 -19.28 -23.15
N SER A 198 21.36 -19.54 -24.24
CA SER A 198 20.77 -19.50 -25.58
C SER A 198 19.77 -20.63 -25.80
N LYS A 199 20.18 -21.87 -25.50
CA LYS A 199 19.40 -23.11 -25.68
C LYS A 199 18.09 -23.11 -24.91
N TYR A 200 18.08 -22.56 -23.68
CA TYR A 200 16.93 -22.56 -22.78
C TYR A 200 16.24 -21.20 -22.64
N SER A 201 16.56 -20.23 -23.49
CA SER A 201 16.04 -18.86 -23.39
C SER A 201 14.51 -18.78 -23.38
N ALA A 202 13.83 -19.58 -24.20
CA ALA A 202 12.38 -19.57 -24.28
C ALA A 202 11.71 -20.16 -23.02
N GLU A 203 12.26 -21.24 -22.47
CA GLU A 203 11.79 -21.86 -21.23
C GLU A 203 12.01 -20.93 -20.04
N LEU A 204 13.20 -20.34 -19.99
CA LEU A 204 13.57 -19.32 -19.02
C LEU A 204 12.59 -18.14 -19.09
N GLN A 205 12.27 -17.63 -20.27
CA GLN A 205 11.29 -16.56 -20.40
C GLN A 205 9.91 -16.96 -19.89
N LYS A 206 9.42 -18.17 -20.23
CA LYS A 206 8.13 -18.66 -19.71
C LYS A 206 8.12 -18.79 -18.18
N VAL A 207 9.24 -19.14 -17.55
CA VAL A 207 9.36 -19.15 -16.09
C VAL A 207 9.28 -17.73 -15.51
N LEU A 208 9.83 -16.70 -16.18
CA LEU A 208 9.63 -15.31 -15.74
C LEU A 208 8.17 -14.90 -15.85
N ASP A 209 7.53 -15.22 -16.98
CA ASP A 209 6.13 -14.89 -17.22
C ASP A 209 5.23 -15.58 -16.19
N LEU A 210 5.55 -16.83 -15.83
CA LEU A 210 4.89 -17.58 -14.76
C LEU A 210 5.01 -16.90 -13.40
N LEU A 211 6.18 -16.33 -13.10
CA LEU A 211 6.47 -15.66 -11.84
C LEU A 211 6.03 -14.19 -11.83
N ASN A 212 5.32 -13.73 -12.87
CA ASN A 212 4.73 -12.40 -12.90
C ASN A 212 3.79 -12.23 -11.70
N PRO A 213 4.13 -11.34 -10.74
CA PRO A 213 3.40 -11.21 -9.48
C PRO A 213 1.93 -10.81 -9.69
N PHE A 214 1.64 -9.99 -10.70
CA PHE A 214 0.30 -9.50 -10.98
C PHE A 214 -0.54 -10.56 -11.70
N TRP A 215 0.05 -11.26 -12.65
CA TRP A 215 -0.60 -12.39 -13.31
C TRP A 215 -0.93 -13.50 -12.31
N LEU A 216 0.01 -13.85 -11.42
CA LEU A 216 -0.23 -14.85 -10.38
C LEU A 216 -1.36 -14.45 -9.44
N PHE A 217 -1.36 -13.20 -8.99
CA PHE A 217 -2.43 -12.69 -8.13
C PHE A 217 -3.79 -12.76 -8.83
N ARG A 218 -3.89 -12.30 -10.09
CA ARG A 218 -5.15 -12.34 -10.86
C ARG A 218 -5.61 -13.75 -11.19
N SER A 219 -4.69 -14.60 -11.63
CA SER A 219 -5.02 -15.99 -11.97
C SER A 219 -5.49 -16.77 -10.74
N ALA A 220 -4.97 -16.45 -9.55
CA ALA A 220 -5.45 -17.00 -8.28
C ALA A 220 -6.89 -16.57 -7.97
N TRP A 221 -7.26 -15.31 -8.21
CA TRP A 221 -8.65 -14.86 -8.05
C TRP A 221 -9.64 -15.58 -8.98
N GLY A 222 -9.17 -16.02 -10.15
CA GLY A 222 -9.97 -16.80 -11.10
C GLY A 222 -10.11 -18.29 -10.76
N MET A 223 -9.52 -18.76 -9.65
CA MET A 223 -9.60 -20.17 -9.27
C MET A 223 -10.89 -20.48 -8.50
N PRO A 224 -11.57 -21.61 -8.78
CA PRO A 224 -12.84 -21.96 -8.15
C PRO A 224 -12.82 -21.86 -6.62
N GLN A 225 -11.76 -22.37 -5.97
CA GLN A 225 -11.65 -22.34 -4.51
C GLN A 225 -11.57 -20.93 -3.91
N VAL A 226 -11.08 -19.94 -4.66
CA VAL A 226 -11.04 -18.54 -4.22
C VAL A 226 -12.38 -17.87 -4.47
N ILE A 227 -12.98 -18.10 -5.65
CA ILE A 227 -14.30 -17.59 -6.02
C ILE A 227 -15.34 -18.07 -5.01
N GLU A 228 -15.43 -19.38 -4.77
CA GLU A 228 -16.36 -19.99 -3.82
C GLU A 228 -16.18 -19.43 -2.40
N PHE A 229 -14.92 -19.27 -1.95
CA PHE A 229 -14.64 -18.69 -0.64
C PHE A 229 -15.12 -17.24 -0.51
N VAL A 230 -14.91 -16.42 -1.55
CA VAL A 230 -15.32 -15.02 -1.57
C VAL A 230 -16.84 -14.92 -1.68
N GLU A 231 -17.48 -15.71 -2.55
CA GLU A 231 -18.93 -15.76 -2.70
C GLU A 231 -19.62 -16.17 -1.39
N GLN A 232 -19.07 -17.16 -0.68
CA GLN A 232 -19.61 -17.60 0.61
C GLN A 232 -19.53 -16.50 1.69
N LYS A 233 -18.51 -15.63 1.63
CA LYS A 233 -18.24 -14.65 2.69
C LYS A 233 -18.79 -13.26 2.40
N VAL A 234 -18.77 -12.85 1.14
CA VAL A 234 -19.12 -11.49 0.71
C VAL A 234 -20.44 -11.47 -0.06
N GLY A 235 -20.88 -12.63 -0.57
CA GLY A 235 -22.13 -12.77 -1.32
C GLY A 235 -21.91 -12.98 -2.82
N LYS A 236 -23.01 -13.24 -3.54
CA LYS A 236 -23.02 -13.61 -4.96
C LYS A 236 -22.51 -12.52 -5.91
N ASP A 237 -22.40 -11.28 -5.43
CA ASP A 237 -21.83 -10.16 -6.20
C ASP A 237 -20.29 -10.14 -6.20
N ALA A 238 -19.65 -11.18 -5.65
CA ALA A 238 -18.20 -11.41 -5.69
C ALA A 238 -17.53 -11.07 -7.04
N PRO A 239 -18.08 -11.43 -8.20
CA PRO A 239 -17.46 -11.10 -9.49
C PRO A 239 -17.29 -9.58 -9.72
N GLN A 240 -18.18 -8.72 -9.21
CA GLN A 240 -18.05 -7.27 -9.35
C GLN A 240 -16.89 -6.73 -8.51
N ILE A 241 -16.66 -7.31 -7.34
CA ILE A 241 -15.56 -6.96 -6.45
C ILE A 241 -14.22 -7.37 -7.09
N LEU A 242 -14.13 -8.57 -7.67
CA LEU A 242 -12.95 -9.03 -8.40
C LEU A 242 -12.58 -8.07 -9.53
N LYS A 243 -13.58 -7.64 -10.31
CA LYS A 243 -13.41 -6.62 -11.35
C LYS A 243 -12.96 -5.28 -10.78
N SER A 244 -13.44 -4.91 -9.59
CA SER A 244 -13.05 -3.63 -8.96
C SER A 244 -11.60 -3.58 -8.47
N PHE A 245 -10.97 -4.74 -8.21
CA PHE A 245 -9.54 -4.82 -7.89
C PHE A 245 -8.65 -4.67 -9.13
N HIS A 246 -9.18 -4.98 -10.32
CA HIS A 246 -8.43 -5.08 -11.57
C HIS A 246 -9.21 -4.43 -12.72
N ARG A 247 -8.98 -3.13 -12.93
CA ARG A 247 -9.58 -2.37 -14.03
C ARG A 247 -8.92 -2.64 -15.38
N ASP A 248 -7.62 -2.90 -15.37
CA ASP A 248 -6.80 -3.27 -16.53
C ASP A 248 -5.69 -4.24 -16.08
N ASP A 249 -4.99 -4.83 -17.05
CA ASP A 249 -3.89 -5.79 -16.85
C ASP A 249 -2.71 -5.22 -16.05
N TYR A 250 -2.66 -3.91 -15.80
CA TYR A 250 -1.58 -3.28 -15.05
C TYR A 250 -2.07 -2.25 -14.01
N GLU A 251 -3.38 -2.09 -13.82
CA GLU A 251 -3.94 -1.20 -12.80
C GLU A 251 -4.26 -1.97 -11.51
N ILE A 252 -3.81 -1.42 -10.37
CA ILE A 252 -4.08 -1.94 -9.03
C ILE A 252 -4.78 -0.87 -8.23
N ALA A 253 -6.04 -1.16 -7.88
CA ALA A 253 -6.84 -0.29 -7.01
C ALA A 253 -6.19 -0.16 -5.61
N TYR A 254 -6.35 1.00 -4.97
CA TYR A 254 -5.73 1.25 -3.65
C TYR A 254 -6.19 0.22 -2.61
N GLY A 255 -7.48 -0.10 -2.58
CA GLY A 255 -8.05 -1.14 -1.69
C GLY A 255 -7.53 -2.56 -1.95
N ALA A 256 -6.88 -2.82 -3.09
CA ALA A 256 -6.24 -4.09 -3.43
C ALA A 256 -4.80 -4.18 -2.93
N LYS A 257 -4.09 -3.05 -2.87
CA LYS A 257 -2.65 -2.99 -2.58
C LYS A 257 -2.24 -3.80 -1.35
N PRO A 258 -2.96 -3.77 -0.22
CA PRO A 258 -2.57 -4.55 0.96
C PRO A 258 -2.65 -6.05 0.72
N LEU A 259 -3.72 -6.52 0.05
CA LEU A 259 -3.89 -7.94 -0.30
C LEU A 259 -2.82 -8.41 -1.27
N VAL A 260 -2.49 -7.60 -2.27
CA VAL A 260 -1.38 -7.87 -3.21
C VAL A 260 -0.06 -8.01 -2.43
N CYS A 261 0.25 -7.06 -1.53
CA CYS A 261 1.46 -7.10 -0.74
C CYS A 261 1.55 -8.35 0.16
N LEU A 262 0.45 -8.68 0.86
CA LEU A 262 0.36 -9.88 1.71
C LEU A 262 0.47 -11.18 0.91
N PHE A 263 -0.12 -11.21 -0.29
CA PHE A 263 -0.02 -12.33 -1.22
C PHE A 263 1.43 -12.52 -1.69
N LEU A 264 2.09 -11.45 -2.14
CA LEU A 264 3.49 -11.52 -2.57
C LEU A 264 4.41 -11.95 -1.43
N GLN A 265 4.19 -11.42 -0.23
CA GLN A 265 4.92 -11.84 0.96
C GLN A 265 4.66 -13.31 1.32
N SER A 266 3.49 -13.87 0.98
CA SER A 266 3.20 -15.28 1.20
C SER A 266 3.95 -16.19 0.22
N LEU A 267 4.22 -15.71 -1.00
CA LEU A 267 4.85 -16.50 -2.05
C LEU A 267 6.37 -16.35 -2.07
N PHE A 268 6.91 -15.17 -1.81
CA PHE A 268 8.32 -14.85 -1.99
C PHE A 268 9.01 -14.55 -0.66
N SER A 269 10.21 -15.10 -0.45
CA SER A 269 11.08 -14.71 0.66
C SER A 269 11.72 -13.37 0.31
N THR A 270 11.45 -12.34 1.12
CA THR A 270 12.09 -11.03 0.99
C THR A 270 13.27 -10.92 1.94
N GLN A 271 14.44 -10.53 1.43
CA GLN A 271 15.66 -10.40 2.24
C GLN A 271 15.66 -9.13 3.09
N GLU A 272 15.00 -8.09 2.61
CA GLU A 272 14.83 -6.83 3.31
C GLU A 272 13.46 -6.80 3.97
N SER A 273 13.41 -7.03 5.27
CA SER A 273 12.32 -6.49 6.05
C SER A 273 12.50 -4.96 6.03
N LEU A 274 11.74 -4.28 5.17
CA LEU A 274 11.74 -2.82 4.99
C LEU A 274 11.66 -2.04 6.32
N LEU A 275 11.14 -2.68 7.38
CA LEU A 275 10.95 -2.09 8.70
C LEU A 275 11.89 -2.67 9.78
N SER A 276 12.63 -3.76 9.53
CA SER A 276 13.48 -4.43 10.54
C SER A 276 14.60 -3.56 11.10
N GLY A 277 15.09 -2.60 10.32
CA GLY A 277 16.12 -1.65 10.76
C GLY A 277 15.63 -0.63 11.80
N HIS A 278 14.32 -0.56 12.07
CA HIS A 278 13.73 0.42 12.98
C HIS A 278 13.48 -0.21 14.36
N ALA A 279 14.10 0.35 15.39
CA ALA A 279 13.88 -0.07 16.77
C ALA A 279 12.47 0.29 17.28
N VAL A 280 11.91 1.40 16.81
CA VAL A 280 10.58 1.90 17.21
C VAL A 280 9.79 2.27 15.96
N ILE A 281 8.54 1.84 15.91
CA ILE A 281 7.59 2.13 14.83
C ILE A 281 6.33 2.68 15.48
N THR A 282 5.95 3.90 15.09
CA THR A 282 4.72 4.53 15.57
C THR A 282 3.73 4.62 14.41
N ILE A 283 2.51 4.12 14.64
CA ILE A 283 1.40 4.16 13.69
C ILE A 283 0.36 5.11 14.25
N ASP A 284 0.29 6.30 13.69
CA ASP A 284 -0.70 7.32 14.07
C ASP A 284 -1.97 7.21 13.22
N GLU A 285 -3.10 7.67 13.75
CA GLU A 285 -4.43 7.63 13.13
C GLU A 285 -4.81 6.22 12.61
N ALA A 286 -4.41 5.18 13.34
CA ALA A 286 -4.48 3.79 12.90
C ALA A 286 -5.90 3.30 12.58
N GLN A 287 -6.93 3.92 13.16
CA GLN A 287 -8.34 3.65 12.85
C GLN A 287 -8.69 3.88 11.39
N ASN A 288 -7.96 4.75 10.69
CA ASN A 288 -8.17 5.03 9.27
C ASN A 288 -7.43 4.03 8.36
N LEU A 289 -6.68 3.08 8.93
CA LEU A 289 -5.96 2.05 8.18
C LEU A 289 -6.76 0.74 8.12
N PRO A 290 -6.83 0.08 6.96
CA PRO A 290 -7.36 -1.27 6.85
C PRO A 290 -6.55 -2.28 7.65
N TYR A 291 -7.24 -3.31 8.17
CA TYR A 291 -6.59 -4.33 8.98
C TYR A 291 -5.55 -5.10 8.15
N SER A 292 -5.80 -5.26 6.85
CA SER A 292 -4.82 -5.80 5.89
C SER A 292 -3.52 -4.97 5.81
N VAL A 293 -3.60 -3.63 5.92
CA VAL A 293 -2.41 -2.75 5.99
C VAL A 293 -1.67 -2.96 7.30
N LEU A 294 -2.39 -2.99 8.42
CA LEU A 294 -1.81 -3.21 9.73
C LEU A 294 -1.15 -4.59 9.82
N LEU A 295 -1.79 -5.63 9.28
CA LEU A 295 -1.24 -6.98 9.18
C LEU A 295 0.03 -7.00 8.33
N PHE A 296 0.04 -6.26 7.22
CA PHE A 296 1.23 -6.14 6.38
C PHE A 296 2.38 -5.45 7.13
N ILE A 297 2.11 -4.35 7.84
CA ILE A 297 3.09 -3.70 8.72
C ILE A 297 3.62 -4.69 9.75
N ARG A 298 2.74 -5.38 10.48
CA ARG A 298 3.10 -6.38 11.50
C ARG A 298 3.98 -7.52 10.98
N ARG A 299 3.80 -7.93 9.73
CA ARG A 299 4.62 -8.96 9.07
C ARG A 299 5.94 -8.40 8.54
N LEU A 300 6.01 -7.11 8.24
CA LEU A 300 7.25 -6.43 7.84
C LEU A 300 8.09 -6.02 9.05
N THR A 301 7.51 -5.80 10.23
CA THR A 301 8.27 -5.42 11.42
C THR A 301 9.11 -6.58 11.96
N GLY A 302 10.38 -6.30 12.32
CA GLY A 302 11.25 -7.28 12.97
C GLY A 302 10.76 -7.63 14.38
N THR A 303 11.22 -8.77 14.91
CA THR A 303 10.86 -9.22 16.27
C THR A 303 11.43 -8.33 17.37
N SER A 304 12.45 -7.52 17.08
CA SER A 304 13.10 -6.57 18.00
C SER A 304 12.51 -5.16 17.97
N SER A 305 11.50 -4.89 17.13
CA SER A 305 10.90 -3.56 17.00
C SER A 305 9.76 -3.35 18.01
N TYR A 306 9.73 -2.20 18.66
CA TYR A 306 8.59 -1.76 19.47
C TYR A 306 7.58 -1.04 18.59
N ILE A 307 6.30 -1.45 18.66
CA ILE A 307 5.22 -0.86 17.87
C ILE A 307 4.29 -0.08 18.82
N THR A 308 4.11 1.21 18.55
CA THR A 308 3.11 2.05 19.22
C THR A 308 2.00 2.37 18.24
N VAL A 309 0.76 2.02 18.58
CA VAL A 309 -0.42 2.28 17.74
C VAL A 309 -1.26 3.34 18.44
N ILE A 310 -1.57 4.41 17.73
CA ILE A 310 -2.34 5.55 18.23
C ILE A 310 -3.58 5.69 17.36
N GLY A 311 -4.75 5.88 17.98
CA GLY A 311 -5.99 6.09 17.26
C GLY A 311 -7.19 6.42 18.14
N ASP A 312 -8.25 6.88 17.51
CA ASP A 312 -9.54 7.20 18.13
C ASP A 312 -10.68 6.56 17.30
N SER A 313 -11.41 5.61 17.89
CA SER A 313 -12.49 4.89 17.21
C SER A 313 -13.60 5.79 16.68
N ASN A 314 -13.84 6.93 17.33
CA ASN A 314 -14.88 7.88 16.93
C ASN A 314 -14.43 8.76 15.74
N GLN A 315 -13.13 8.81 15.43
CA GLN A 315 -12.57 9.55 14.30
C GLN A 315 -12.32 8.70 13.05
N SER A 316 -12.84 7.47 13.00
CA SER A 316 -12.73 6.63 11.82
C SER A 316 -13.64 7.14 10.69
N ILE A 317 -13.05 7.79 9.69
CA ILE A 317 -13.74 8.28 8.47
C ILE A 317 -13.36 7.49 7.21
N ALA A 318 -12.28 6.69 7.27
CA ALA A 318 -11.89 5.87 6.13
C ALA A 318 -12.90 4.75 5.91
N THR A 319 -13.31 4.55 4.64
CA THR A 319 -14.21 3.44 4.27
C THR A 319 -13.64 2.09 4.70
N LEU A 320 -12.31 1.93 4.71
CA LEU A 320 -11.62 0.70 5.06
C LEU A 320 -10.99 0.74 6.47
N GLY A 321 -11.50 1.55 7.40
CA GLY A 321 -10.92 1.65 8.75
C GLY A 321 -10.95 0.33 9.55
N SER A 322 -10.13 0.25 10.60
CA SER A 322 -10.05 -0.89 11.52
C SER A 322 -10.56 -0.53 12.90
N SER A 323 -11.13 -1.52 13.61
CA SER A 323 -11.49 -1.34 15.01
C SER A 323 -10.24 -1.38 15.92
N LEU A 324 -10.27 -0.64 17.03
CA LEU A 324 -9.18 -0.67 18.03
C LEU A 324 -8.96 -2.09 18.58
N HIS A 325 -10.05 -2.84 18.77
CA HIS A 325 -10.02 -4.23 19.23
C HIS A 325 -9.26 -5.15 18.28
N ASP A 326 -9.43 -4.98 16.97
CA ASP A 326 -8.67 -5.74 15.97
C ASP A 326 -7.18 -5.39 16.03
N MET A 327 -6.84 -4.13 16.27
CA MET A 327 -5.45 -3.68 16.42
C MET A 327 -4.81 -4.29 17.67
N GLU A 328 -5.49 -4.22 18.81
CA GLU A 328 -5.05 -4.80 20.07
C GLU A 328 -4.73 -6.29 19.91
N ARG A 329 -5.62 -7.05 19.25
CA ARG A 329 -5.42 -8.46 18.95
C ARG A 329 -4.27 -8.71 17.98
N LEU A 330 -4.19 -7.94 16.89
CA LEU A 330 -3.17 -8.11 15.85
C LEU A 330 -1.75 -7.87 16.40
N PHE A 331 -1.59 -6.82 17.21
CA PHE A 331 -0.30 -6.44 17.77
C PHE A 331 -0.03 -7.09 19.14
N ASN A 332 -1.01 -7.79 19.73
CA ASN A 332 -0.96 -8.27 21.10
C ASN A 332 -0.58 -7.12 22.06
N ALA A 333 -1.23 -5.98 21.90
CA ALA A 333 -0.85 -4.73 22.53
C ALA A 333 -1.52 -4.52 23.89
N GLN A 334 -0.85 -3.81 24.78
CA GLN A 334 -1.47 -3.25 25.98
C GLN A 334 -2.09 -1.90 25.63
N ALA A 335 -3.39 -1.75 25.89
CA ALA A 335 -4.13 -0.52 25.61
C ALA A 335 -4.02 0.48 26.77
N TYR A 336 -3.87 1.76 26.42
CA TYR A 336 -3.90 2.88 27.35
C TYR A 336 -4.87 3.93 26.81
N HIS A 337 -5.84 4.36 27.62
CA HIS A 337 -6.84 5.36 27.22
C HIS A 337 -6.51 6.73 27.80
N LEU A 338 -6.37 7.72 26.91
CA LEU A 338 -6.19 9.13 27.28
C LEU A 338 -7.53 9.84 27.22
N THR A 339 -8.14 10.12 28.38
CA THR A 339 -9.49 10.70 28.47
C THR A 339 -9.51 12.21 28.68
N ARG A 340 -8.35 12.84 28.86
CA ARG A 340 -8.25 14.29 29.10
C ARG A 340 -8.08 15.06 27.79
N VAL A 341 -9.04 15.93 27.49
CA VAL A 341 -9.01 16.78 26.28
C VAL A 341 -8.53 18.19 26.64
N TYR A 342 -7.43 18.59 26.02
CA TYR A 342 -6.82 19.91 26.18
C TYR A 342 -7.00 20.83 24.96
N ARG A 343 -7.31 20.26 23.79
CA ARG A 343 -7.27 20.94 22.49
C ARG A 343 -8.41 21.94 22.30
N SER A 344 -9.61 21.44 22.05
CA SER A 344 -10.76 22.27 21.67
C SER A 344 -11.54 22.79 22.87
N SER A 345 -12.35 23.84 22.66
CA SER A 345 -13.25 24.34 23.70
C SER A 345 -14.30 23.29 24.09
N PRO A 346 -14.84 23.34 25.33
CA PRO A 346 -15.92 22.45 25.73
C PRO A 346 -17.16 22.53 24.84
N HIS A 347 -17.43 23.71 24.27
CA HIS A 347 -18.56 23.91 23.38
C HIS A 347 -18.35 23.23 22.03
N ILE A 348 -17.14 23.29 21.47
CA ILE A 348 -16.79 22.57 20.24
C ILE A 348 -16.93 21.06 20.46
N ILE A 349 -16.35 20.52 21.54
CA ILE A 349 -16.41 19.07 21.82
C ILE A 349 -17.85 18.61 22.01
N ARG A 350 -18.67 19.33 22.79
CA ARG A 350 -20.08 18.96 22.99
C ARG A 350 -20.90 19.04 21.71
N ALA A 351 -20.65 20.05 20.86
CA ALA A 351 -21.32 20.14 19.56
C ALA A 351 -20.91 18.98 18.64
N ALA A 352 -19.62 18.65 18.60
CA ALA A 352 -19.11 17.53 17.83
C ALA A 352 -19.72 16.20 18.30
N LEU A 353 -19.72 15.93 19.61
CA LEU A 353 -20.34 14.73 20.19
C LEU A 353 -21.85 14.68 19.93
N GLY A 354 -22.52 15.82 19.90
CA GLY A 354 -23.95 15.91 19.58
C GLY A 354 -24.31 15.48 18.15
N LEU A 355 -23.33 15.35 17.25
CA LEU A 355 -23.51 14.82 15.89
C LEU A 355 -23.51 13.28 15.86
N LEU A 356 -22.87 12.64 16.85
CA LEU A 356 -22.83 11.18 16.97
C LEU A 356 -24.13 10.66 17.57
N ASP A 357 -24.41 9.38 17.36
CA ASP A 357 -25.54 8.72 18.01
C ASP A 357 -25.23 8.46 19.48
N SER A 358 -26.24 8.66 20.35
CA SER A 358 -26.13 8.68 21.82
C SER A 358 -25.48 7.44 22.47
N SER A 359 -25.41 6.30 21.77
CA SER A 359 -24.72 5.09 22.22
C SER A 359 -23.19 5.18 22.18
N SER A 360 -22.64 6.32 21.77
CA SER A 360 -21.22 6.48 21.42
C SER A 360 -20.49 7.57 22.21
N GLU A 361 -21.11 8.19 23.23
CA GLU A 361 -20.47 9.27 23.98
C GLU A 361 -19.25 8.75 24.76
N PRO A 362 -18.03 9.19 24.43
CA PRO A 362 -16.82 8.76 25.13
C PRO A 362 -16.74 9.43 26.50
N ASP A 363 -16.19 8.72 27.48
CA ASP A 363 -15.88 9.27 28.81
C ASP A 363 -14.68 10.22 28.69
N LEU A 364 -14.96 11.50 28.50
CA LEU A 364 -13.96 12.56 28.30
C LEU A 364 -14.02 13.59 29.44
N SER A 365 -12.84 13.94 29.94
CA SER A 365 -12.64 15.04 30.88
C SER A 365 -12.08 16.26 30.14
N LEU A 366 -12.87 17.33 30.12
CA LEU A 366 -12.52 18.57 29.43
C LEU A 366 -11.70 19.46 30.37
N VAL A 367 -10.47 19.78 29.98
CA VAL A 367 -9.56 20.58 30.83
C VAL A 367 -9.79 22.07 30.67
N ARG A 368 -10.13 22.53 29.45
CA ARG A 368 -10.50 23.93 29.22
C ARG A 368 -11.85 24.22 29.86
N SER A 369 -11.97 25.34 30.56
CA SER A 369 -13.22 25.76 31.22
C SER A 369 -14.06 26.74 30.40
N SER A 370 -13.50 27.31 29.32
CA SER A 370 -14.12 28.37 28.52
C SER A 370 -13.80 28.24 27.03
N GLY A 371 -14.51 29.00 26.21
CA GLY A 371 -14.27 29.15 24.78
C GLY A 371 -15.54 29.59 24.05
N GLU A 372 -15.41 29.91 22.77
CA GLU A 372 -16.56 30.35 21.99
C GLU A 372 -17.49 29.18 21.67
N LYS A 373 -18.79 29.49 21.70
CA LYS A 373 -19.82 28.55 21.27
C LYS A 373 -19.85 28.47 19.75
N PRO A 374 -19.80 27.27 19.15
CA PRO A 374 -19.92 27.11 17.70
C PRO A 374 -21.25 27.68 17.20
N TYR A 375 -21.28 28.06 15.93
CA TYR A 375 -22.47 28.64 15.35
C TYR A 375 -22.75 28.16 13.93
N VAL A 376 -24.02 28.28 13.54
CA VAL A 376 -24.51 28.00 12.20
C VAL A 376 -24.56 29.30 11.42
N PHE A 377 -23.87 29.34 10.29
CA PHE A 377 -23.87 30.46 9.35
C PHE A 377 -24.69 30.09 8.12
N ARG A 378 -25.76 30.84 7.85
CA ARG A 378 -26.57 30.71 6.64
C ARG A 378 -26.21 31.83 5.67
N GLY A 379 -25.63 31.46 4.54
CA GLY A 379 -25.16 32.41 3.55
C GLY A 379 -24.69 31.70 2.30
N SER A 380 -24.38 32.45 1.26
CA SER A 380 -23.75 31.93 0.05
C SER A 380 -22.29 31.55 0.31
N ILE A 381 -21.76 30.66 -0.53
CA ILE A 381 -20.33 30.30 -0.47
C ILE A 381 -19.36 31.48 -0.59
N LYS A 382 -19.74 32.57 -1.27
CA LYS A 382 -18.89 33.78 -1.34
C LYS A 382 -18.79 34.46 0.02
N GLU A 383 -19.88 34.47 0.78
CA GLU A 383 -19.91 35.04 2.12
C GLU A 383 -19.12 34.19 3.11
N VAL A 384 -19.05 32.87 2.90
CA VAL A 384 -18.16 31.99 3.68
C VAL A 384 -16.70 32.43 3.62
N ALA A 385 -16.21 32.83 2.46
CA ALA A 385 -14.84 33.32 2.33
C ALA A 385 -14.61 34.63 3.07
N ASN A 386 -15.60 35.53 3.06
CA ASN A 386 -15.54 36.77 3.82
C ASN A 386 -15.57 36.49 5.33
N LEU A 387 -16.43 35.57 5.77
CA LEU A 387 -16.48 35.12 7.15
C LEU A 387 -15.14 34.51 7.58
N ALA A 388 -14.55 33.65 6.76
CA ALA A 388 -13.25 33.04 7.06
C ALA A 388 -12.14 34.09 7.19
N ARG A 389 -12.13 35.12 6.31
CA ARG A 389 -11.21 36.27 6.40
C ARG A 389 -11.43 37.08 7.68
N ASP A 390 -12.68 37.38 8.01
CA ASP A 390 -13.04 38.12 9.21
C ASP A 390 -12.62 37.37 10.48
N LEU A 391 -12.89 36.06 10.55
CA LEU A 391 -12.46 35.21 11.65
C LEU A 391 -10.94 35.20 11.79
N HIS A 392 -10.24 35.05 10.67
CA HIS A 392 -8.77 35.00 10.64
C HIS A 392 -8.16 36.31 11.17
N VAL A 393 -8.59 37.45 10.64
CA VAL A 393 -8.04 38.76 10.96
C VAL A 393 -8.44 39.21 12.37
N ARG A 394 -9.73 39.13 12.72
CA ARG A 394 -10.23 39.66 14.01
C ARG A 394 -9.64 38.92 15.21
N ASN A 395 -9.49 37.59 15.09
CA ASN A 395 -8.96 36.76 16.17
C ASN A 395 -7.45 36.53 16.10
N LYS A 396 -6.78 37.07 15.05
CA LYS A 396 -5.35 36.86 14.80
C LYS A 396 -4.97 35.38 14.74
N TYR A 397 -5.81 34.60 14.07
CA TYR A 397 -5.57 33.17 13.89
C TYR A 397 -4.44 32.93 12.91
N ASN A 398 -3.67 31.87 13.14
CA ASN A 398 -2.65 31.40 12.22
C ASN A 398 -3.28 30.60 11.09
N SER A 399 -4.38 29.88 11.34
CA SER A 399 -5.01 29.01 10.35
C SER A 399 -6.53 29.05 10.40
N THR A 400 -7.15 29.27 9.23
CA THR A 400 -8.59 29.18 9.05
C THR A 400 -8.90 28.25 7.88
N ALA A 401 -9.42 27.07 8.18
CA ALA A 401 -9.74 26.05 7.19
C ALA A 401 -11.23 26.05 6.84
N ILE A 402 -11.54 26.06 5.55
CA ILE A 402 -12.86 25.70 5.03
C ILE A 402 -12.82 24.21 4.68
N ILE A 403 -13.47 23.37 5.47
CA ILE A 403 -13.48 21.91 5.30
C ILE A 403 -14.66 21.50 4.44
N THR A 404 -14.41 20.69 3.40
CA THR A 404 -15.42 20.17 2.48
C THR A 404 -15.55 18.65 2.57
N LYS A 405 -16.69 18.11 2.13
CA LYS A 405 -16.88 16.65 2.12
C LYS A 405 -15.98 15.97 1.10
N THR A 406 -15.82 16.60 -0.07
CA THR A 406 -15.09 16.05 -1.23
C THR A 406 -14.07 17.04 -1.80
N LEU A 407 -13.09 16.56 -2.55
CA LEU A 407 -12.16 17.42 -3.28
C LEU A 407 -12.86 18.23 -4.37
N ASP A 408 -13.81 17.63 -5.09
CA ASP A 408 -14.60 18.35 -6.10
C ASP A 408 -15.29 19.57 -5.50
N GLU A 409 -15.84 19.44 -4.30
CA GLU A 409 -16.40 20.57 -3.55
C GLU A 409 -15.30 21.56 -3.16
N ALA A 410 -14.14 21.09 -2.69
CA ALA A 410 -13.01 21.95 -2.35
C ALA A 410 -12.54 22.80 -3.54
N ILE A 411 -12.43 22.19 -4.73
CA ILE A 411 -12.04 22.84 -5.98
C ILE A 411 -13.08 23.91 -6.36
N ARG A 412 -14.37 23.55 -6.40
CA ARG A 412 -15.45 24.50 -6.72
C ARG A 412 -15.45 25.70 -5.78
N ILE A 413 -15.34 25.46 -4.47
CA ILE A 413 -15.29 26.53 -3.47
C ILE A 413 -14.04 27.38 -3.67
N GLY A 414 -12.87 26.77 -3.88
CA GLY A 414 -11.63 27.50 -4.16
C GLY A 414 -11.72 28.40 -5.39
N GLU A 415 -12.35 27.92 -6.47
CA GLU A 415 -12.57 28.71 -7.69
C GLU A 415 -13.48 29.91 -7.49
N ILE A 416 -14.56 29.76 -6.71
CA ILE A 416 -15.53 30.82 -6.41
C ILE A 416 -14.93 31.85 -5.44
N THR A 417 -14.20 31.37 -4.42
CA THR A 417 -13.69 32.19 -3.33
C THR A 417 -12.30 32.77 -3.57
N LYS A 418 -11.60 32.25 -4.60
CA LYS A 418 -10.18 32.51 -4.91
C LYS A 418 -9.23 32.16 -3.76
N LEU A 419 -9.63 31.22 -2.91
CA LEU A 419 -8.78 30.70 -1.84
C LEU A 419 -7.95 29.52 -2.33
N PRO A 420 -6.74 29.31 -1.78
CA PRO A 420 -5.94 28.14 -2.08
C PRO A 420 -6.65 26.86 -1.63
N VAL A 421 -6.51 25.79 -2.42
CA VAL A 421 -7.10 24.47 -2.17
C VAL A 421 -5.99 23.47 -1.90
N ALA A 422 -6.11 22.71 -0.81
CA ALA A 422 -5.18 21.63 -0.48
C ALA A 422 -5.26 20.49 -1.53
N LYS A 423 -4.10 19.93 -1.89
CA LYS A 423 -3.96 18.85 -2.89
C LYS A 423 -3.09 17.72 -2.34
N GLU A 424 -3.28 16.50 -2.85
CA GLU A 424 -2.55 15.28 -2.42
C GLU A 424 -1.03 15.41 -2.63
N ASP A 425 -0.61 15.96 -3.78
CA ASP A 425 0.79 16.02 -4.21
C ASP A 425 1.60 17.15 -3.55
N SER A 426 1.01 17.86 -2.59
CA SER A 426 1.64 19.01 -1.92
C SER A 426 1.41 18.97 -0.42
N PRO A 427 2.35 19.43 0.41
CA PRO A 427 2.11 19.59 1.84
C PRO A 427 0.83 20.38 2.07
N SER A 428 -0.06 19.84 2.92
CA SER A 428 -1.30 20.53 3.24
C SER A 428 -0.99 21.87 3.92
N PRO A 429 -1.72 22.94 3.55
CA PRO A 429 -1.51 24.25 4.16
C PRO A 429 -1.87 24.18 5.65
N THR A 430 -0.99 24.71 6.48
CA THR A 430 -1.18 24.80 7.94
C THR A 430 -1.30 26.24 8.43
N THR A 431 -1.18 27.22 7.53
CA THR A 431 -1.24 28.65 7.84
C THR A 431 -2.05 29.41 6.80
N GLY A 432 -2.65 30.53 7.20
CA GLY A 432 -3.49 31.36 6.34
C GLY A 432 -4.91 30.83 6.22
N ILE A 433 -5.58 31.19 5.12
CA ILE A 433 -6.97 30.83 4.84
C ILE A 433 -6.99 29.95 3.60
N PHE A 434 -7.59 28.76 3.70
CA PHE A 434 -7.58 27.78 2.62
C PHE A 434 -8.80 26.85 2.68
N VAL A 435 -9.04 26.15 1.57
CA VAL A 435 -10.05 25.11 1.46
C VAL A 435 -9.37 23.75 1.47
N ILE A 436 -9.89 22.80 2.23
CA ILE A 436 -9.31 21.46 2.38
C ILE A 436 -10.41 20.39 2.42
N PRO A 437 -10.33 19.34 1.60
CA PRO A 437 -11.27 18.22 1.72
C PRO A 437 -10.97 17.41 2.99
N LEU A 438 -12.02 16.85 3.59
CA LEU A 438 -11.95 16.18 4.89
C LEU A 438 -10.91 15.04 4.95
N ASN A 439 -10.75 14.29 3.86
CA ASN A 439 -9.76 13.20 3.77
C ASN A 439 -8.30 13.66 3.89
N LEU A 440 -8.00 14.92 3.54
CA LEU A 440 -6.67 15.53 3.72
C LEU A 440 -6.50 16.19 5.10
N CYS A 441 -7.54 16.23 5.93
CA CYS A 441 -7.47 16.82 7.28
C CYS A 441 -6.83 15.91 8.34
N SER A 442 -6.48 14.67 7.99
CA SER A 442 -5.94 13.68 8.94
C SER A 442 -4.67 14.20 9.62
N GLY A 443 -4.60 14.16 10.95
CA GLY A 443 -3.47 14.70 11.71
C GLY A 443 -3.31 16.22 11.70
N LEU A 444 -4.20 16.99 11.05
CA LEU A 444 -4.14 18.45 11.01
C LEU A 444 -5.08 19.09 12.04
N GLU A 445 -4.77 20.32 12.43
CA GLU A 445 -5.54 21.13 13.38
C GLU A 445 -5.55 22.59 12.92
N PHE A 446 -6.66 23.28 13.14
CA PHE A 446 -6.85 24.66 12.70
C PHE A 446 -7.45 25.53 13.79
N ASP A 447 -7.00 26.79 13.88
CA ASP A 447 -7.53 27.72 14.88
C ASP A 447 -9.02 27.97 14.67
N ALA A 448 -9.43 28.19 13.41
CA ALA A 448 -10.81 28.27 12.99
C ALA A 448 -11.14 27.26 11.89
N VAL A 449 -12.33 26.65 11.99
CA VAL A 449 -12.89 25.76 10.97
C VAL A 449 -14.27 26.23 10.56
N VAL A 450 -14.49 26.29 9.25
CA VAL A 450 -15.82 26.38 8.65
C VAL A 450 -16.10 25.07 7.92
N VAL A 451 -17.04 24.26 8.42
CA VAL A 451 -17.50 23.07 7.72
C VAL A 451 -18.51 23.51 6.67
N ALA A 452 -18.15 23.35 5.39
CA ALA A 452 -18.95 23.83 4.27
C ALA A 452 -20.14 22.93 3.98
N ASN A 453 -21.26 23.55 3.57
CA ASN A 453 -22.41 22.90 2.95
C ASN A 453 -22.99 21.77 3.81
N VAL A 454 -23.32 22.09 5.05
CA VAL A 454 -23.93 21.18 6.01
C VAL A 454 -25.44 21.17 5.77
N SER A 455 -25.87 20.32 4.84
CA SER A 455 -27.26 20.08 4.45
C SER A 455 -27.57 18.59 4.55
N ASP A 456 -28.85 18.20 4.62
CA ASP A 456 -29.25 16.78 4.61
C ASP A 456 -28.95 16.10 3.25
N GLU A 457 -28.85 16.87 2.16
CA GLU A 457 -28.42 16.36 0.86
C GLU A 457 -26.93 16.01 0.83
N ASN A 458 -26.09 16.81 1.51
CA ASN A 458 -24.65 16.61 1.53
C ASN A 458 -24.19 15.72 2.70
N TYR A 459 -24.89 15.76 3.85
CA TYR A 459 -24.61 14.95 5.04
C TYR A 459 -25.91 14.34 5.55
N ASP A 460 -26.20 13.11 5.12
CA ASP A 460 -27.43 12.43 5.49
C ASP A 460 -27.45 12.14 7.00
N SER A 461 -28.45 12.69 7.69
CA SER A 461 -28.63 12.51 9.13
C SER A 461 -28.89 11.05 9.56
N ASN A 462 -29.30 10.18 8.64
CA ASN A 462 -29.45 8.74 8.87
C ASN A 462 -28.19 7.94 8.56
N SER A 463 -27.16 8.57 7.99
CA SER A 463 -25.88 7.94 7.66
C SER A 463 -24.89 8.10 8.82
N PRO A 464 -24.52 7.02 9.53
CA PRO A 464 -23.51 7.09 10.58
C PRO A 464 -22.15 7.55 10.05
N GLU A 465 -21.86 7.28 8.77
CA GLU A 465 -20.64 7.71 8.10
C GLU A 465 -20.58 9.23 7.95
N ASP A 466 -21.69 9.87 7.53
CA ASP A 466 -21.76 11.32 7.38
C ASP A 466 -21.75 12.05 8.73
N ARG A 467 -22.39 11.49 9.75
CA ARG A 467 -22.27 11.97 11.14
C ARG A 467 -20.82 11.95 11.63
N ARG A 468 -20.10 10.85 11.40
CA ARG A 468 -18.67 10.74 11.74
C ARG A 468 -17.82 11.73 10.96
N ARG A 469 -18.12 11.97 9.68
CA ARG A 469 -17.43 12.99 8.88
C ARG A 469 -17.55 14.38 9.49
N LEU A 470 -18.76 14.78 9.90
CA LEU A 470 -18.98 16.06 10.57
C LEU A 470 -18.31 16.12 11.94
N TYR A 471 -18.31 15.01 12.70
CA TYR A 471 -17.57 14.91 13.97
C TYR A 471 -16.07 15.13 13.76
N VAL A 472 -15.46 14.45 12.79
CA VAL A 472 -14.04 14.64 12.46
C VAL A 472 -13.78 16.06 11.98
N ALA A 473 -14.58 16.61 11.06
CA ALA A 473 -14.42 17.99 10.61
C ALA A 473 -14.48 18.99 11.78
N SER A 474 -15.42 18.79 12.71
CA SER A 474 -15.62 19.64 13.88
C SER A 474 -14.44 19.59 14.86
N THR A 475 -13.86 18.41 15.07
CA THR A 475 -12.74 18.21 16.02
C THR A 475 -11.39 18.70 15.50
N ARG A 476 -11.32 19.13 14.22
CA ARG A 476 -10.16 19.86 13.68
C ARG A 476 -10.10 21.32 14.16
N ALA A 477 -11.20 21.85 14.73
CA ALA A 477 -11.27 23.22 15.23
C ALA A 477 -10.71 23.35 16.64
N MET A 478 -9.76 24.28 16.85
CA MET A 478 -9.19 24.58 18.16
C MET A 478 -9.96 25.67 18.92
N HIS A 479 -10.36 26.74 18.23
CA HIS A 479 -10.95 27.94 18.85
C HIS A 479 -12.35 28.28 18.34
N THR A 480 -12.55 28.33 17.02
CA THR A 480 -13.83 28.69 16.41
C THR A 480 -14.30 27.60 15.45
N LEU A 481 -15.55 27.16 15.61
CA LEU A 481 -16.21 26.21 14.71
C LEU A 481 -17.48 26.84 14.14
N VAL A 482 -17.61 26.77 12.82
CA VAL A 482 -18.77 27.24 12.08
C VAL A 482 -19.32 26.12 11.21
N PHE A 483 -20.63 25.89 11.27
CA PHE A 483 -21.33 25.06 10.30
C PHE A 483 -21.97 25.98 9.26
N HIS A 484 -21.54 25.89 8.00
CA HIS A 484 -22.09 26.67 6.91
C HIS A 484 -23.24 25.91 6.24
N GLN A 485 -24.37 26.61 6.02
CA GLN A 485 -25.49 26.12 5.22
C GLN A 485 -25.80 27.13 4.11
N GLU A 486 -26.11 26.64 2.92
CA GLU A 486 -26.63 27.48 1.85
C GLU A 486 -28.03 28.02 2.23
N PRO A 487 -28.46 29.20 1.76
CA PRO A 487 -29.66 29.89 2.27
C PRO A 487 -30.96 29.08 2.17
N ASN A 488 -31.09 28.22 1.17
CA ASN A 488 -32.28 27.40 0.91
C ASN A 488 -32.11 25.93 1.33
N SER A 489 -31.03 25.60 2.03
CA SER A 489 -30.74 24.23 2.46
C SER A 489 -31.21 23.98 3.89
N THR A 490 -31.61 22.74 4.17
CA THR A 490 -31.98 22.27 5.52
C THR A 490 -30.96 21.26 6.01
N SER A 491 -30.72 21.21 7.33
CA SER A 491 -29.97 20.11 7.94
C SER A 491 -30.56 19.74 9.29
N SER A 492 -31.11 18.54 9.34
CA SER A 492 -31.64 17.91 10.54
C SER A 492 -30.59 17.81 11.64
N LEU A 493 -29.31 17.63 11.27
CA LEU A 493 -28.19 17.56 12.21
C LEU A 493 -27.92 18.92 12.88
N THR A 494 -27.80 20.02 12.12
CA THR A 494 -27.58 21.34 12.73
C THR A 494 -28.79 21.84 13.50
N ASP A 495 -30.01 21.52 13.04
CA ASP A 495 -31.25 21.88 13.73
C ASP A 495 -31.37 21.14 15.07
N SER A 496 -30.95 19.87 15.12
CA SER A 496 -30.81 19.11 16.37
C SER A 496 -29.79 19.77 17.32
N LEU A 497 -28.63 20.19 16.82
CA LEU A 497 -27.64 20.90 17.64
C LEU A 497 -28.16 22.25 18.18
N LEU A 498 -28.93 22.98 17.38
CA LEU A 498 -29.56 24.25 17.78
C LEU A 498 -30.61 24.03 18.88
N SER A 499 -31.51 23.05 18.70
CA SER A 499 -32.56 22.73 19.68
C SER A 499 -32.00 22.25 21.02
N ARG A 500 -30.88 21.51 21.00
CA ARG A 500 -30.12 21.11 22.19
C ARG A 500 -29.26 22.21 22.78
N ASN A 501 -29.29 23.42 22.22
CA ASN A 501 -28.48 24.55 22.64
C ASN A 501 -26.96 24.24 22.62
N LEU A 502 -26.49 23.40 21.70
CA LEU A 502 -25.07 23.07 21.52
C LEU A 502 -24.37 24.06 20.60
N VAL A 503 -25.10 24.63 19.64
CA VAL A 503 -24.63 25.71 18.75
C VAL A 503 -25.58 26.92 18.85
N LYS A 504 -25.23 28.04 18.22
CA LYS A 504 -26.09 29.23 18.09
C LYS A 504 -26.27 29.60 16.61
N MET A 505 -27.31 30.34 16.26
CA MET A 505 -27.39 30.96 14.93
C MET A 505 -26.46 32.17 14.86
N HIS A 506 -25.75 32.33 13.73
CA HIS A 506 -25.10 33.59 13.40
C HIS A 506 -26.17 34.67 13.23
N LYS A 507 -25.95 35.85 13.80
CA LYS A 507 -26.90 36.97 13.76
C LYS A 507 -26.60 37.90 12.60
#